data_AF-A0A3B5MNG0-F1
#
_entry.id   AF-A0A3B5MNG0-F1
#
_cell.length_a   1.000
_cell.length_b   1.000
_cell.length_c   1.000
_cell.angle_alpha   90.00
_cell.angle_beta   90.00
_cell.angle_gamma   90.00
#
_symmetry.space_group_name_H-M   'P 1'
#
loop_
_entity.id
_entity.type
_entity.pdbx_description
1 polymer ?
#
loop_
_entity_poly.entity_id
_entity_poly.type
_entity_poly.pdbx_seq_one_letter_code
_entity_poly.pdbx_strand_id
1 'polypeptide(L)'
;LPFSRKWELFKIERIREILVRRESELRYMMDDVQLCKEITRLKQELQKLVTTPEDGEKEEELLKRINKLVETRDFLVDDVEFERLREREEDKEMAAFLESKFPSSLAKKGELNKSLNKTAM
;
A
#
# COMPACT_ATOMS: atom_id res chain seq x y z
N LEU A 1 -13.45 21.81 -27.07
CA LEU A 1 -13.15 20.50 -27.72
C LEU A 1 -13.49 19.36 -26.75
N PRO A 2 -14.42 18.46 -27.10
CA PRO A 2 -14.92 17.39 -26.21
C PRO A 2 -13.84 16.38 -25.78
N PHE A 3 -12.76 16.22 -26.57
CA PHE A 3 -11.62 15.38 -26.20
C PHE A 3 -10.87 15.88 -24.95
N SER A 4 -10.70 17.20 -24.76
CA SER A 4 -9.97 17.73 -23.58
C SER A 4 -10.65 17.36 -22.26
N ARG A 5 -11.99 17.49 -22.21
CA ARG A 5 -12.77 17.18 -21.00
C ARG A 5 -12.73 15.68 -20.67
N LYS A 6 -12.77 14.81 -21.68
CA LYS A 6 -12.67 13.36 -21.47
C LYS A 6 -11.30 12.95 -20.93
N TRP A 7 -10.23 13.58 -21.43
CA TRP A 7 -8.87 13.36 -20.94
C TRP A 7 -8.66 13.89 -19.50
N GLU A 8 -9.26 15.02 -19.16
CA GLU A 8 -9.22 15.57 -17.80
C GLU A 8 -9.95 14.64 -16.80
N LEU A 9 -11.11 14.11 -17.17
CA LEU A 9 -11.84 13.14 -16.35
C LEU A 9 -11.02 11.87 -16.11
N PHE A 10 -10.37 11.33 -17.14
CA PHE A 10 -9.48 10.16 -17.00
C PHE A 10 -8.32 10.42 -16.03
N LYS A 11 -7.70 11.62 -16.09
CA LYS A 11 -6.65 12.00 -15.14
C LYS A 11 -7.18 12.08 -13.71
N ILE A 12 -8.37 12.65 -13.50
CA ILE A 12 -8.99 12.74 -12.18
C ILE A 12 -9.25 11.35 -11.61
N GLU A 13 -9.83 10.43 -12.41
CA GLU A 13 -10.09 9.06 -11.94
C GLU A 13 -8.79 8.34 -11.58
N ARG A 14 -7.74 8.51 -12.39
CA ARG A 14 -6.43 7.92 -12.08
C ARG A 14 -5.81 8.48 -10.80
N ILE A 15 -5.93 9.79 -10.56
CA ILE A 15 -5.48 10.40 -9.30
C ILE A 15 -6.29 9.84 -8.13
N ARG A 16 -7.60 9.69 -8.28
CA ARG A 16 -8.48 9.13 -7.25
C ARG A 16 -8.07 7.70 -6.88
N GLU A 17 -7.82 6.83 -7.87
CA GLU A 17 -7.33 5.47 -7.62
C GLU A 17 -6.04 5.47 -6.80
N ILE A 18 -5.05 6.30 -7.18
CA ILE A 18 -3.78 6.42 -6.45
C ILE A 18 -4.01 6.86 -5.00
N LEU A 19 -4.90 7.84 -4.79
CA LEU A 19 -5.21 8.34 -3.45
C LEU A 19 -5.89 7.28 -2.58
N VAL A 20 -6.83 6.52 -3.13
CA VAL A 20 -7.50 5.43 -2.41
C VAL A 20 -6.51 4.35 -2.01
N ARG A 21 -5.60 3.93 -2.90
CA ARG A 21 -4.53 2.97 -2.56
C ARG A 21 -3.64 3.50 -1.43
N ARG A 22 -3.25 4.78 -1.51
CA ARG A 22 -2.44 5.42 -0.47
C ARG A 22 -3.16 5.53 0.86
N GLU A 23 -4.46 5.80 0.86
CA GLU A 23 -5.28 5.79 2.07
C GLU A 23 -5.30 4.40 2.71
N SER A 24 -5.49 3.34 1.90
CA SER A 24 -5.43 1.96 2.36
C SER A 24 -4.08 1.65 3.02
N GLU A 25 -2.96 1.99 2.36
CA GLU A 25 -1.62 1.81 2.96
C GLU A 25 -1.49 2.51 4.31
N LEU A 26 -1.98 3.75 4.42
CA LEU A 26 -1.93 4.50 5.67
C LEU A 26 -2.79 3.86 6.77
N ARG A 27 -3.94 3.28 6.40
CA ARG A 27 -4.80 2.54 7.33
C ARG A 27 -4.09 1.30 7.87
N TYR A 28 -3.47 0.51 7.00
CA TYR A 28 -2.65 -0.63 7.41
C TYR A 28 -1.51 -0.23 8.36
N MET A 29 -0.80 0.87 8.06
CA MET A 29 0.25 1.38 8.96
C MET A 29 -0.29 1.85 10.31
N MET A 30 -1.47 2.47 10.33
CA MET A 30 -2.13 2.89 11.56
C MET A 30 -2.50 1.68 12.43
N ASP A 31 -3.05 0.64 11.82
CA ASP A 31 -3.44 -0.60 12.50
C ASP A 31 -2.20 -1.33 13.05
N ASP A 32 -1.11 -1.43 12.29
CA ASP A 32 0.18 -1.99 12.76
C ASP A 32 0.74 -1.21 13.96
N VAL A 33 0.70 0.13 13.90
CA VAL A 33 1.13 0.99 15.02
C VAL A 33 0.28 0.73 16.26
N GLN A 34 -1.04 0.55 16.12
CA GLN A 34 -1.92 0.23 17.24
C GLN A 34 -1.62 -1.14 17.85
N LEU A 35 -1.42 -2.17 17.01
CA LEU A 35 -1.02 -3.51 17.44
C LEU A 35 0.31 -3.47 18.19
N CYS A 36 1.31 -2.78 17.64
CA CYS A 36 2.63 -2.64 18.26
C CYS A 36 2.57 -1.93 19.62
N LYS A 37 1.73 -0.90 19.77
CA LYS A 37 1.51 -0.22 21.06
C LYS A 37 0.91 -1.15 22.10
N GLU A 38 -0.13 -1.90 21.74
CA GLU A 38 -0.78 -2.83 22.66
C GLU A 38 0.15 -3.99 23.05
N ILE A 39 0.87 -4.58 22.08
CA ILE A 39 1.87 -5.63 22.35
C ILE A 39 2.95 -5.10 23.30
N THR A 40 3.45 -3.88 23.07
CA THR A 40 4.47 -3.27 23.94
C THR A 40 3.94 -3.08 25.36
N ARG A 41 2.69 -2.59 25.52
CA ARG A 41 2.05 -2.44 26.84
C ARG A 41 1.94 -3.77 27.56
N LEU A 42 1.44 -4.81 26.89
CA LEU A 42 1.26 -6.13 27.48
C LEU A 42 2.60 -6.79 27.83
N LYS A 43 3.64 -6.62 26.99
CA LYS A 43 5.00 -7.09 27.31
C LYS A 43 5.57 -6.43 28.56
N GLN A 44 5.33 -5.14 28.75
CA GLN A 44 5.74 -4.44 29.98
C GLN A 44 5.00 -4.93 31.22
N GLU A 45 3.71 -5.27 31.09
CA GLU A 45 2.96 -5.87 32.20
C GLU A 45 3.47 -7.28 32.53
N LEU A 46 3.69 -8.10 31.50
CA LEU A 46 4.25 -9.45 31.65
C LEU A 46 5.62 -9.43 32.33
N GLN A 47 6.51 -8.51 31.95
CA GLN A 47 7.84 -8.40 32.54
C GLN A 47 7.79 -8.12 34.05
N LYS A 48 6.78 -7.38 34.53
CA LYS A 48 6.60 -7.14 35.98
C LYS A 48 6.23 -8.43 36.72
N LEU A 49 5.36 -9.26 36.15
CA LEU A 49 4.95 -10.54 36.74
C LEU A 49 6.10 -11.55 36.75
N VAL A 50 6.91 -11.61 35.68
CA VAL A 50 8.09 -12.50 35.65
C VAL A 50 9.14 -12.10 36.70
N THR A 51 9.25 -10.79 37.00
CA THR A 51 10.19 -10.29 38.01
C THR A 51 9.73 -10.61 39.44
N THR A 52 8.40 -10.67 39.66
CA THR A 52 7.79 -11.05 40.94
C THR A 52 6.65 -12.04 40.69
N PRO A 53 6.95 -13.36 40.69
CA PRO A 53 5.98 -14.39 40.28
C PRO A 53 4.96 -14.62 41.40
N GLU A 54 3.95 -13.75 41.47
CA GLU A 54 2.83 -13.85 42.43
C GLU A 54 1.58 -14.50 41.81
N ASP A 55 1.45 -14.50 40.47
CA ASP A 55 0.24 -14.94 39.77
C ASP A 55 0.53 -15.55 38.39
N GLY A 56 0.68 -16.88 38.35
CA GLY A 56 0.98 -17.63 37.11
C GLY A 56 -0.19 -17.72 36.13
N GLU A 57 -1.44 -17.65 36.60
CA GLU A 57 -2.61 -17.66 35.70
C GLU A 57 -2.68 -16.36 34.89
N LYS A 58 -2.42 -15.23 35.54
CA LYS A 58 -2.34 -13.93 34.88
C LYS A 58 -1.20 -13.85 33.87
N GLU A 59 -0.06 -14.46 34.17
CA GLU A 59 1.07 -14.57 33.22
C GLU A 59 0.66 -15.32 31.94
N GLU A 60 0.00 -16.47 32.10
CA GLU A 60 -0.47 -17.28 30.97
C GLU A 60 -1.52 -16.54 30.12
N GLU A 61 -2.44 -15.79 30.76
CA GLU A 61 -3.42 -14.98 30.05
C GLU A 61 -2.77 -13.86 29.22
N LEU A 62 -1.79 -13.16 29.79
CA LEU A 62 -1.04 -12.13 29.06
C LEU A 62 -0.29 -12.72 27.86
N LEU A 63 0.35 -13.87 28.02
CA LEU A 63 1.03 -14.57 26.93
C LEU A 63 0.06 -14.94 25.80
N LYS A 64 -1.10 -15.53 26.13
CA LYS A 64 -2.14 -15.85 25.15
C LYS A 64 -2.61 -14.61 24.38
N ARG A 65 -2.81 -13.50 25.09
CA ARG A 65 -3.25 -12.23 24.47
C ARG A 65 -2.17 -11.62 23.57
N ILE A 66 -0.90 -11.65 23.98
CA ILE A 66 0.23 -11.20 23.16
C ILE A 66 0.34 -12.04 21.89
N ASN A 67 0.28 -13.37 22.01
CA ASN A 67 0.34 -14.27 20.85
C ASN A 67 -0.77 -13.97 19.84
N LYS A 68 -2.00 -13.79 20.31
CA LYS A 68 -3.13 -13.43 19.43
C LYS A 68 -2.92 -12.10 18.69
N LEU A 69 -2.32 -11.10 19.34
CA LEU A 69 -2.01 -9.83 18.69
C LEU A 69 -0.88 -9.97 17.67
N VAL A 70 0.13 -10.80 17.95
CA VAL A 70 1.20 -11.11 17.00
C VAL A 70 0.62 -11.84 15.78
N GLU A 71 -0.22 -12.85 15.97
CA GLU A 71 -0.91 -13.53 14.88
C GLU A 71 -1.74 -12.55 14.04
N THR A 72 -2.50 -11.66 14.69
CA THR A 72 -3.28 -10.62 14.00
C THR A 72 -2.39 -9.71 13.14
N ARG A 73 -1.21 -9.34 13.64
CA ARG A 73 -0.25 -8.53 12.89
C ARG A 73 0.34 -9.32 11.72
N ASP A 74 0.61 -10.61 11.91
CA ASP A 74 1.15 -11.45 10.83
C ASP A 74 0.13 -11.57 9.68
N PHE A 75 -1.18 -11.73 9.98
CA PHE A 75 -2.24 -11.64 8.97
C PHE A 75 -2.29 -10.27 8.27
N LEU A 76 -2.09 -9.17 9.01
CA LEU A 76 -2.05 -7.82 8.43
C LEU A 76 -0.93 -7.68 7.38
N VAL A 77 0.24 -8.29 7.65
CA VAL A 77 1.36 -8.29 6.71
C VAL A 77 1.01 -9.06 5.43
N ASP A 78 0.43 -10.24 5.58
CA ASP A 78 0.00 -11.07 4.44
C ASP A 78 -1.04 -10.35 3.57
N ASP A 79 -2.04 -9.72 4.18
CA ASP A 79 -3.09 -8.95 3.49
C ASP A 79 -2.49 -7.79 2.68
N VAL A 80 -1.56 -7.03 3.26
CA VAL A 80 -0.89 -5.91 2.56
C VAL A 80 -0.04 -6.41 1.39
N GLU A 81 0.66 -7.52 1.55
CA GLU A 81 1.44 -8.11 0.47
C GLU A 81 0.55 -8.56 -0.68
N PHE A 82 -0.59 -9.18 -0.35
CA PHE A 82 -1.57 -9.61 -1.34
C PHE A 82 -2.16 -8.43 -2.13
N GLU A 83 -2.56 -7.35 -1.45
CA GLU A 83 -3.09 -6.17 -2.13
C GLU A 83 -2.02 -5.51 -3.02
N ARG A 84 -0.75 -5.44 -2.58
CA ARG A 84 0.34 -4.94 -3.43
C ARG A 84 0.56 -5.76 -4.70
N LEU A 85 0.38 -7.07 -4.63
CA LEU A 85 0.47 -7.94 -5.81
C LEU A 85 -0.69 -7.69 -6.77
N ARG A 86 -1.91 -7.55 -6.24
CA ARG A 86 -3.10 -7.22 -7.02
C ARG A 86 -2.93 -5.89 -7.75
N GLU A 87 -2.58 -4.82 -7.04
CA GLU A 87 -2.42 -3.48 -7.61
C GLU A 87 -1.38 -3.46 -8.74
N ARG A 88 -0.28 -4.21 -8.59
CA ARG A 88 0.74 -4.34 -9.63
C ARG A 88 0.21 -5.01 -10.88
N GLU A 89 -0.67 -6.01 -10.73
CA GLU A 89 -1.27 -6.69 -11.87
C GLU A 89 -2.30 -5.81 -12.58
N GLU A 90 -3.15 -5.09 -11.82
CA GLU A 90 -4.09 -4.10 -12.35
C GLU A 90 -3.37 -3.01 -13.18
N ASP A 91 -2.21 -2.54 -12.70
CA ASP A 91 -1.41 -1.55 -13.41
C ASP A 91 -0.81 -2.09 -14.71
N LYS A 92 -0.39 -3.36 -14.74
CA LYS A 92 0.08 -4.02 -15.97
C LYS A 92 -1.05 -4.16 -16.99
N GLU A 93 -2.22 -4.62 -16.55
CA GLU A 93 -3.40 -4.75 -17.41
C GLU A 93 -3.81 -3.38 -17.99
N MET A 94 -3.80 -2.34 -17.16
CA MET A 94 -4.12 -0.98 -17.60
C MET A 94 -3.08 -0.46 -18.62
N ALA A 95 -1.79 -0.70 -18.39
CA ALA A 95 -0.74 -0.31 -19.33
C ALA A 95 -0.87 -1.03 -20.67
N ALA A 96 -1.07 -2.35 -20.65
CA ALA A 96 -1.28 -3.16 -21.86
C ALA A 96 -2.54 -2.72 -22.62
N PHE A 97 -3.63 -2.41 -21.92
CA PHE A 97 -4.84 -1.89 -22.52
C PHE A 97 -4.58 -0.56 -23.25
N LEU A 98 -3.91 0.38 -22.60
CA LEU A 98 -3.58 1.68 -23.20
C LEU A 98 -2.67 1.55 -24.42
N GLU A 99 -1.66 0.66 -24.36
CA GLU A 99 -0.78 0.36 -25.49
C GLU A 99 -1.56 -0.21 -26.68
N SER A 100 -2.47 -1.15 -26.44
CA SER A 100 -3.31 -1.75 -27.49
C SER A 100 -4.29 -0.75 -28.14
N LYS A 101 -4.80 0.22 -27.38
CA LYS A 101 -5.78 1.22 -27.88
C LYS A 101 -5.12 2.46 -28.49
N PHE A 102 -3.90 2.79 -28.06
CA PHE A 102 -3.17 3.98 -28.52
C PHE A 102 -1.70 3.65 -28.89
N PRO A 103 -1.44 2.77 -29.87
CA PRO A 103 -0.08 2.30 -30.20
C PRO A 103 0.88 3.37 -30.77
N SER A 104 0.49 4.66 -30.83
CA SER A 104 1.24 5.69 -31.57
C SER A 104 1.30 7.09 -30.94
N SER A 105 0.80 7.31 -29.72
CA SER A 105 0.85 8.66 -29.11
C SER A 105 2.19 8.99 -28.43
N LEU A 106 2.96 7.98 -28.00
CA LEU A 106 4.29 8.17 -27.39
C LEU A 106 5.42 8.25 -28.43
N ALA A 107 5.28 7.61 -29.60
CA ALA A 107 6.26 7.67 -30.69
C ALA A 107 6.42 9.09 -31.25
N LYS A 108 5.33 9.87 -31.35
CA LYS A 108 5.38 11.25 -31.87
C LYS A 108 6.10 12.24 -30.97
N LYS A 109 6.19 12.00 -29.66
CA LYS A 109 6.92 12.89 -28.74
C LYS A 109 8.45 12.72 -28.86
N GLY A 110 8.91 11.51 -29.22
CA GLY A 110 10.32 11.24 -29.53
C GLY A 110 10.77 11.79 -30.89
N GLU A 111 9.90 11.78 -31.89
CA GLU A 111 10.21 12.29 -33.24
C GLU A 111 10.22 13.83 -33.31
N LEU A 112 9.33 14.51 -32.57
CA LEU A 112 9.33 15.98 -32.45
C LEU A 112 10.62 16.51 -31.81
N ASN A 113 11.14 15.83 -30.78
CA ASN A 113 12.41 16.21 -30.13
C ASN A 113 13.63 15.94 -31.03
N LYS A 114 13.59 14.91 -31.89
CA LYS A 114 14.65 14.65 -32.89
C LYS A 114 14.65 15.68 -34.03
N SER A 115 13.49 16.18 -34.42
CA SER A 115 13.34 17.23 -35.45
C SER A 115 13.84 18.59 -34.97
N LEU A 116 13.53 18.96 -33.72
CA LEU A 116 13.99 20.21 -33.10
C LEU A 116 15.52 20.27 -32.97
N ASN A 117 16.18 19.16 -32.63
CA ASN A 117 17.64 19.12 -32.47
C ASN A 117 18.41 19.07 -33.80
N LYS A 118 17.78 18.72 -34.92
CA LYS A 118 18.40 18.74 -36.26
C LYS A 118 18.36 20.11 -36.94
N THR A 119 17.48 20.99 -36.50
CA THR A 119 17.33 22.35 -37.07
C THR A 119 18.22 23.37 -36.35
N ALA A 120 18.88 22.96 -35.26
CA ALA A 120 19.75 23.79 -34.43
C ALA A 120 21.26 23.48 -34.60
N MET A 121 21.64 22.76 -35.65
CA MET A 121 23.04 22.52 -36.06
C MET A 121 23.28 22.98 -37.48
#